data_AF-A0A529XN44-F1
#
_entry.id   AF-A0A529XN44-F1
#
_cell.length_a   1.000
_cell.length_b   1.000
_cell.length_c   1.000
_cell.angle_alpha   90.00
_cell.angle_beta   90.00
_cell.angle_gamma   90.00
#
_symmetry.space_group_name_H-M   'P 1'
#
loop_
_entity.id
_entity.type
_entity.pdbx_description
1 polymer ?
#
loop_
_entity_poly.entity_id
_entity_poly.type
_entity_poly.pdbx_seq_one_letter_code
_entity_poly.pdbx_strand_id
1 'polypeptide(L)'
;AMGSARLLLGDAAGAIPFFLDTERLSPFDLYRFHNLGELAAAYCFVEDWPAAIATAERSLNLSPSYFYARFLKIGALIRSGRHDEAERE
;
A
#
# COMPACT_ATOMS: atom_id res chain seq x y z
N ALA A 1 -14.18 -3.34 0.49
CA ALA A 1 -14.97 -2.15 0.09
C ALA A 1 -14.93 -1.02 1.13
N MET A 2 -15.18 -1.29 2.42
CA MET A 2 -15.20 -0.21 3.45
C MET A 2 -13.86 0.55 3.59
N GLY A 3 -12.73 -0.14 3.54
CA GLY A 3 -11.40 0.50 3.56
C GLY A 3 -11.23 1.51 2.42
N SER A 4 -11.42 1.09 1.17
CA SER A 4 -11.33 1.97 0.00
C SER A 4 -12.34 3.12 0.03
N ALA A 5 -13.56 2.90 0.53
CA ALA A 5 -14.55 3.96 0.68
C ALA A 5 -14.10 5.03 1.69
N ARG A 6 -13.52 4.64 2.82
CA ARG A 6 -12.94 5.58 3.80
C ARG A 6 -11.73 6.32 3.23
N LEU A 7 -10.88 5.61 2.51
CA LEU A 7 -9.73 6.20 1.83
C LEU A 7 -10.17 7.29 0.83
N LEU A 8 -11.20 7.01 0.03
CA LEU A 8 -11.80 7.96 -0.91
C LEU A 8 -12.39 9.20 -0.20
N LEU A 9 -12.91 9.02 1.02
CA LEU A 9 -13.41 10.10 1.87
C LEU A 9 -12.30 10.85 2.63
N GLY A 10 -11.02 10.48 2.44
CA GLY A 10 -9.87 11.09 3.11
C GLY A 10 -9.59 10.55 4.52
N ASP A 11 -10.35 9.56 5.00
CA ASP A 11 -10.13 8.89 6.28
C ASP A 11 -9.14 7.72 6.12
N ALA A 12 -7.88 8.03 5.82
CA ALA A 12 -6.84 7.02 5.64
C ALA A 12 -6.57 6.23 6.92
N ALA A 13 -6.51 6.91 8.08
CA ALA A 13 -6.27 6.27 9.36
C ALA A 13 -7.39 5.27 9.72
N GLY A 14 -8.65 5.65 9.48
CA GLY A 14 -9.79 4.76 9.70
C GLY A 14 -9.94 3.67 8.62
N ALA A 15 -9.30 3.80 7.46
CA ALA A 15 -9.29 2.76 6.42
C ALA A 15 -8.35 1.59 6.76
N ILE A 16 -7.20 1.86 7.38
CA ILE A 16 -6.13 0.88 7.66
C ILE A 16 -6.67 -0.40 8.35
N PRO A 17 -7.47 -0.34 9.44
CA PRO A 17 -7.96 -1.54 10.10
C PRO A 17 -8.76 -2.46 9.17
N PHE A 18 -9.53 -1.92 8.22
CA PHE A 18 -10.32 -2.73 7.29
C PHE A 18 -9.45 -3.49 6.30
N PHE A 19 -8.36 -2.88 5.83
CA PHE A 19 -7.42 -3.56 4.94
C PHE A 19 -6.60 -4.62 5.66
N LEU A 20 -6.23 -4.37 6.92
CA LEU A 20 -5.56 -5.36 7.78
C LEU A 20 -6.47 -6.55 8.11
N ASP A 21 -7.75 -6.30 8.40
CA ASP A 21 -8.72 -7.38 8.59
C ASP A 21 -8.94 -8.19 7.31
N THR A 22 -9.01 -7.53 6.15
CA THR A 22 -9.11 -8.22 4.85
C THR A 22 -7.91 -9.14 4.64
N GLU A 23 -6.71 -8.65 4.94
CA GLU A 23 -5.46 -9.42 4.85
C GLU A 23 -5.46 -10.63 5.80
N ARG A 24 -6.02 -10.50 7.00
CA ARG A 24 -6.13 -11.57 7.99
C ARG A 24 -7.19 -12.62 7.60
N LEU A 25 -8.32 -12.18 7.06
CA LEU A 25 -9.47 -13.04 6.76
C LEU A 25 -9.34 -13.77 5.42
N SER A 26 -8.60 -13.23 4.47
CA SER A 26 -8.49 -13.79 3.11
C SER A 26 -7.05 -13.76 2.58
N PRO A 27 -6.10 -14.44 3.26
CA PRO A 27 -4.68 -14.41 2.88
C PRO A 27 -4.38 -15.07 1.52
N PHE A 28 -5.30 -15.85 0.98
CA PHE A 28 -5.19 -16.55 -0.31
C PHE A 28 -6.06 -15.94 -1.41
N ASP A 29 -6.57 -14.73 -1.21
CA ASP A 29 -7.38 -14.04 -2.21
C ASP A 29 -6.57 -13.70 -3.48
N LEU A 30 -7.16 -13.92 -4.66
CA LEU A 30 -6.53 -13.65 -5.95
C LEU A 30 -6.20 -12.16 -6.14
N TYR A 31 -6.99 -11.27 -5.55
CA TYR A 31 -6.85 -9.82 -5.59
C TYR A 31 -6.14 -9.26 -4.36
N ARG A 32 -5.46 -10.11 -3.56
CA ARG A 32 -4.69 -9.67 -2.39
C ARG A 32 -3.66 -8.59 -2.72
N PHE A 33 -3.03 -8.64 -3.90
CA PHE A 33 -2.11 -7.59 -4.35
C PHE A 33 -2.78 -6.22 -4.37
N HIS A 34 -4.04 -6.14 -4.81
CA HIS A 34 -4.79 -4.89 -4.85
C HIS A 34 -5.09 -4.37 -3.43
N ASN A 35 -5.51 -5.24 -2.50
CA ASN A 35 -5.71 -4.87 -1.10
C ASN A 35 -4.44 -4.33 -0.45
N LEU A 36 -3.28 -4.95 -0.72
CA LEU A 36 -1.99 -4.46 -0.23
C LEU A 36 -1.62 -3.11 -0.86
N GLY A 37 -1.92 -2.89 -2.14
CA GLY A 37 -1.75 -1.57 -2.77
C GLY A 37 -2.57 -0.47 -2.10
N GLU A 38 -3.84 -0.74 -1.81
CA GLU A 38 -4.73 0.20 -1.10
C GLU A 38 -4.27 0.47 0.34
N LEU A 39 -3.78 -0.57 1.03
CA LEU A 39 -3.17 -0.41 2.36
C LEU A 39 -1.89 0.43 2.30
N ALA A 40 -1.03 0.21 1.29
CA ALA A 40 0.15 1.03 1.07
C ALA A 40 -0.23 2.50 0.81
N ALA A 41 -1.30 2.75 0.06
CA ALA A 41 -1.82 4.09 -0.16
C ALA A 41 -2.28 4.73 1.16
N ALA A 42 -3.02 3.99 1.99
CA ALA A 42 -3.45 4.47 3.30
C ALA A 42 -2.25 4.84 4.20
N TYR A 43 -1.19 4.03 4.20
CA TYR A 43 0.05 4.36 4.90
C TYR A 43 0.74 5.61 4.35
N CYS A 44 0.75 5.81 3.03
CA CYS A 44 1.27 7.04 2.44
C CYS A 44 0.51 8.29 2.90
N PHE A 45 -0.82 8.22 3.03
CA PHE A 45 -1.63 9.36 3.48
C PHE A 45 -1.42 9.72 4.95
N VAL A 46 -1.04 8.75 5.79
CA VAL A 46 -0.67 8.99 7.19
C VAL A 46 0.84 9.17 7.40
N GLU A 47 1.58 9.29 6.29
CA GLU A 47 3.04 9.48 6.25
C GLU A 47 3.85 8.38 6.94
N ASP A 48 3.30 7.16 7.06
CA ASP A 48 4.02 5.98 7.52
C ASP A 48 4.78 5.34 6.34
N TRP A 49 5.86 6.02 5.94
CA TRP A 49 6.68 5.60 4.79
C TRP A 49 7.27 4.19 4.94
N PRO A 50 7.80 3.77 6.12
CA PRO A 50 8.28 2.40 6.30
C PRO A 50 7.19 1.35 6.05
N ALA A 51 5.98 1.54 6.60
CA ALA A 51 4.88 0.61 6.39
C ALA A 51 4.38 0.63 4.94
N ALA A 52 4.32 1.81 4.31
CA ALA A 52 3.95 1.95 2.91
C ALA A 52 4.89 1.16 1.99
N ILE A 53 6.20 1.31 2.16
CA ILE A 53 7.22 0.62 1.35
C ILE A 53 7.11 -0.90 1.52
N ALA A 54 7.09 -1.37 2.77
CA ALA A 54 7.01 -2.81 3.04
C ALA A 54 5.70 -3.43 2.51
N THR A 55 4.58 -2.70 2.59
CA THR A 55 3.29 -3.18 2.10
C THR A 55 3.25 -3.19 0.57
N ALA A 56 3.79 -2.15 -0.09
CA ALA A 56 3.90 -2.09 -1.53
C ALA A 56 4.80 -3.20 -2.08
N GLU A 57 5.91 -3.53 -1.41
CA GLU A 57 6.76 -4.68 -1.76
C GLU A 57 6.00 -6.00 -1.71
N ARG A 58 5.21 -6.22 -0.66
CA ARG A 58 4.36 -7.41 -0.57
C ARG A 58 3.34 -7.47 -1.72
N SER A 59 2.76 -6.34 -2.11
CA SER A 59 1.89 -6.28 -3.30
C SER A 59 2.65 -6.68 -4.57
N LEU A 60 3.84 -6.12 -4.79
CA LEU A 60 4.64 -6.36 -5.99
C LEU A 60 5.18 -7.80 -6.05
N ASN A 61 5.43 -8.43 -4.91
CA ASN A 61 5.77 -9.86 -4.85
C ASN A 61 4.65 -10.76 -5.36
N LEU A 62 3.38 -10.33 -5.23
CA LEU A 62 2.22 -11.05 -5.77
C LEU A 62 1.93 -10.66 -7.22
N SER A 63 2.13 -9.39 -7.57
CA SER A 63 1.92 -8.87 -8.93
C SER A 63 3.00 -7.83 -9.28
N PRO A 64 4.12 -8.25 -9.90
CA PRO A 64 5.27 -7.37 -10.17
C PRO A 64 4.96 -6.21 -11.11
N SER A 65 3.94 -6.36 -11.95
CA SER A 65 3.47 -5.37 -12.93
C SER A 65 2.40 -4.43 -12.38
N TYR A 66 2.01 -4.55 -11.11
CA TYR A 66 0.97 -3.70 -10.54
C TYR A 66 1.48 -2.27 -10.32
N PHE A 67 1.21 -1.42 -11.32
CA PHE A 67 1.66 -0.03 -11.40
C PHE A 67 1.38 0.76 -10.11
N TYR A 68 0.19 0.61 -9.52
CA TYR A 68 -0.23 1.43 -8.38
C TYR A 68 0.67 1.21 -7.15
N ALA A 69 0.99 -0.05 -6.83
CA ALA A 69 1.92 -0.36 -5.73
C ALA A 69 3.34 0.16 -6.00
N ARG A 70 3.83 0.04 -7.24
CA ARG A 70 5.16 0.57 -7.61
C ARG A 70 5.21 2.09 -7.47
N PHE A 71 4.19 2.78 -7.98
CA PHE A 71 4.07 4.24 -7.85
C PHE A 71 4.10 4.69 -6.38
N LEU A 72 3.32 4.01 -5.52
CA LEU A 72 3.30 4.30 -4.08
C LEU A 72 4.65 4.02 -3.41
N LYS A 73 5.33 2.92 -3.77
CA LYS A 73 6.66 2.58 -3.26
C LYS A 73 7.68 3.66 -3.60
N ILE A 74 7.75 4.08 -4.86
CA ILE A 74 8.63 5.16 -5.33
C ILE A 74 8.35 6.46 -4.55
N GLY A 75 7.08 6.84 -4.45
CA GLY A 75 6.67 8.03 -3.69
C GLY A 75 7.11 7.96 -2.22
N ALA A 76 6.87 6.85 -1.54
CA ALA A 76 7.27 6.65 -0.16
C ALA A 76 8.80 6.65 0.03
N LEU A 77 9.55 6.02 -0.89
CA LEU A 77 11.01 6.05 -0.88
C LEU A 77 11.54 7.49 -0.98
N ILE A 78 11.05 8.27 -1.95
CA ILE A 78 11.41 9.68 -2.11
C ILE A 78 11.06 10.49 -0.86
N ARG A 79 9.85 10.33 -0.30
CA ARG A 79 9.40 11.06 0.89
C ARG A 79 10.18 10.68 2.16
N SER A 80 10.75 9.48 2.20
CA SER A 80 11.65 9.01 3.27
C SER A 80 13.14 9.32 3.03
N GLY A 81 13.50 10.01 1.94
CA GLY A 81 14.88 10.37 1.59
C GLY A 81 15.72 9.25 0.96
N ARG A 82 15.10 8.11 0.61
CA ARG A 82 15.75 6.94 0.01
C ARG A 82 15.81 7.06 -1.52
N HIS A 83 16.39 8.15 -2.03
CA HIS A 83 16.38 8.50 -3.46
C HIS A 83 17.05 7.44 -4.34
N ASP A 84 18.21 6.92 -3.95
CA ASP A 84 18.93 5.89 -4.70
C ASP A 84 18.09 4.63 -4.91
N GLU A 85 17.25 4.30 -3.93
CA GLU A 85 16.37 3.12 -4.01
C GLU A 85 15.18 3.39 -4.92
N ALA A 86 14.63 4.62 -4.88
CA ALA A 86 13.55 5.02 -5.76
C ALA A 86 13.96 5.00 -7.25
N GLU A 87 15.21 5.34 -7.57
CA GLU A 87 15.73 5.31 -8.95
C GLU A 87 15.85 3.88 -9.51
N ARG A 88 15.91 2.86 -8.66
CA ARG A 88 16.03 1.46 -9.06
C ARG A 88 14.70 0.72 -9.25
N GLU A 89 13.59 1.35 -8.86
CA GLU A 89 12.22 0.83 -9.05
C GLU A 89 11.67 1.13 -10.44
#